data_AF-A0A0B7KRA5-F1
#
_entry.id   AF-A0A0B7KRA5-F1
#
_cell.length_a   1.000
_cell.length_b   1.000
_cell.length_c   1.000
_cell.angle_alpha   90.00
_cell.angle_beta   90.00
_cell.angle_gamma   90.00
#
_symmetry.space_group_name_H-M   'P 1'
#
loop_
_entity.id
_entity.type
_entity.pdbx_description
1 polymer ?
#
loop_
_entity_poly.entity_id
_entity_poly.type
_entity_poly.pdbx_seq_one_letter_code
_entity_poly.pdbx_strand_id
1 'polypeptide(L)'
;MKDKRFQMARNSDSMFNSLELPRMGCTGIRLGRNFPREHCQKPTDEQLWSPNPRLVSEKFMARKDGGFIPATTLNLLAAAWIQFQTYDWFNHELDLEDQPYYIPLPPGHSWQGKITLPKTKLDNILDPSDVKCSGYKNINSASTEEATHELRGLDPDGKLELAENSTGAFIPRDKDSNPRTGFNDNWWVSMEILHTLFALEHNILCNIFRKVYPNWTGDQIFNIARLVNYALIAKIHTWGLTGERLTKIVGRISKRSEIISGIPGSGVYHDGIPFSLTEEFVSVYRIHSLIPDNIAFFEAKHGKYQTITPLEDLTFKNAQKPLESGISFADLFYSFGINYPGAITNNNYPNFLRDLHTPDGLYRDIGTVDIVCNRERGIPRYCAFRRILRMKAPKTFEELTGGNKELAKQLSEVYNGDIELVDTLVGSHSEPLIPGFGFSETAFHIFIVMNTETYTKEGFHWVQYTTIKDILIRYFPELEDTLKNSKNTFTPWAIKSESKNYQGIETNAKKT
;
A
#
# COMPACT_ATOMS: atom_id res chain seq x y z
N MET A 1 -13.24 12.33 -29.01
CA MET A 1 -14.00 13.03 -27.95
C MET A 1 -13.49 14.47 -27.83
N LYS A 2 -14.31 15.42 -27.35
CA LYS A 2 -14.23 16.87 -27.66
C LYS A 2 -13.68 17.80 -26.55
N ASP A 3 -13.21 17.29 -25.41
CA ASP A 3 -12.61 18.13 -24.37
C ASP A 3 -11.07 18.00 -24.39
N LYS A 4 -10.37 19.10 -24.72
CA LYS A 4 -8.91 19.15 -24.77
C LYS A 4 -8.28 19.17 -23.37
N ARG A 5 -9.05 19.40 -22.30
CA ARG A 5 -8.58 19.42 -20.91
C ARG A 5 -7.83 18.14 -20.53
N PHE A 6 -8.33 16.99 -20.97
CA PHE A 6 -7.76 15.67 -20.66
C PHE A 6 -6.38 15.42 -21.29
N GLN A 7 -5.90 16.30 -22.16
CA GLN A 7 -4.50 16.26 -22.62
C GLN A 7 -3.51 16.72 -21.54
N MET A 8 -3.97 17.46 -20.53
CA MET A 8 -3.12 18.10 -19.52
C MET A 8 -3.68 17.99 -18.10
N ALA A 9 -4.71 17.17 -17.87
CA ALA A 9 -5.36 17.01 -16.58
C ALA A 9 -5.80 15.55 -16.38
N ARG A 10 -5.79 15.11 -15.12
CA ARG A 10 -6.34 13.82 -14.70
C ARG A 10 -7.79 14.04 -14.24
N ASN A 11 -8.73 13.32 -14.85
CA ASN A 11 -10.12 13.35 -14.38
C ASN A 11 -10.21 12.70 -13.00
N SER A 12 -11.12 13.17 -12.14
CA SER A 12 -11.26 12.63 -10.80
C SER A 12 -11.70 11.18 -10.77
N ASP A 13 -12.44 10.71 -11.77
CA ASP A 13 -12.83 9.31 -11.94
C ASP A 13 -11.80 8.45 -12.72
N SER A 14 -10.66 9.05 -13.07
CA SER A 14 -9.60 8.47 -13.89
C SER A 14 -9.99 8.12 -15.35
N MET A 15 -11.15 8.59 -15.84
CA MET A 15 -11.47 8.52 -17.27
C MET A 15 -10.55 9.42 -18.10
N PHE A 16 -10.45 9.10 -19.39
CA PHE A 16 -9.73 9.87 -20.42
C PHE A 16 -8.21 9.94 -20.23
N ASN A 17 -7.62 9.07 -19.40
CA ASN A 17 -6.18 8.88 -19.36
C ASN A 17 -5.65 8.40 -20.73
N SER A 18 -6.39 7.51 -21.40
CA SER A 18 -6.27 7.28 -22.84
C SER A 18 -7.41 7.97 -23.59
N LEU A 19 -7.07 8.79 -24.59
CA LEU A 19 -8.07 9.43 -25.46
C LEU A 19 -8.69 8.45 -26.46
N GLU A 20 -8.02 7.34 -26.74
CA GLU A 20 -8.48 6.26 -27.61
C GLU A 20 -9.33 5.24 -26.84
N LEU A 21 -8.92 4.92 -25.61
CA LEU A 21 -9.63 4.05 -24.68
C LEU A 21 -10.01 4.81 -23.40
N PRO A 22 -11.04 5.67 -23.43
CA PRO A 22 -11.44 6.54 -22.32
C PRO A 22 -11.65 5.88 -20.96
N ARG A 23 -12.01 4.61 -20.95
CA ARG A 23 -12.30 3.85 -19.73
C ARG A 23 -11.11 3.04 -19.23
N MET A 24 -9.96 3.07 -19.91
CA MET A 24 -8.80 2.28 -19.52
C MET A 24 -8.26 2.77 -18.18
N GLY A 25 -8.23 1.88 -17.17
CA GLY A 25 -7.75 2.17 -15.83
C GLY A 25 -8.63 3.11 -14.99
N CYS A 26 -9.86 3.41 -15.41
CA CYS A 26 -10.78 4.23 -14.60
C CYS A 26 -11.48 3.39 -13.53
N THR A 27 -12.10 4.04 -12.54
CA THR A 27 -12.90 3.33 -11.53
C THR A 27 -14.05 2.54 -12.16
N GLY A 28 -14.48 1.49 -11.46
CA GLY A 28 -15.57 0.62 -11.88
C GLY A 28 -15.22 -0.29 -13.06
N ILE A 29 -13.96 -0.31 -13.49
CA ILE A 29 -13.44 -1.23 -14.50
C ILE A 29 -12.79 -2.41 -13.83
N ARG A 30 -12.88 -3.57 -14.47
CA ARG A 30 -12.39 -4.83 -13.93
C ARG A 30 -10.90 -4.80 -13.67
N LEU A 31 -10.49 -5.44 -12.58
CA LEU A 31 -9.13 -5.91 -12.43
C LEU A 31 -8.85 -6.97 -13.51
N GLY A 32 -7.69 -6.86 -14.15
CA GLY A 32 -7.19 -7.83 -15.10
C GLY A 32 -6.65 -9.08 -14.40
N ARG A 33 -6.01 -9.94 -15.20
CA ARG A 33 -5.28 -11.12 -14.72
C ARG A 33 -3.90 -11.14 -15.36
N ASN A 34 -2.87 -11.45 -14.58
CA ASN A 34 -1.57 -11.84 -15.13
C ASN A 34 -1.59 -13.28 -15.66
N PHE A 35 -2.52 -14.10 -15.19
CA PHE A 35 -2.55 -15.53 -15.47
C PHE A 35 -3.69 -15.95 -16.40
N PRO A 36 -3.53 -17.04 -17.15
CA PRO A 36 -4.61 -17.61 -17.94
C PRO A 36 -5.83 -17.95 -17.08
N ARG A 37 -7.03 -17.58 -17.57
CA ARG A 37 -8.30 -17.74 -16.85
C ARG A 37 -8.60 -19.19 -16.44
N GLU A 38 -8.11 -20.16 -17.19
CA GLU A 38 -8.27 -21.59 -16.88
C GLU A 38 -7.62 -21.99 -15.54
N HIS A 39 -6.60 -21.26 -15.10
CA HIS A 39 -5.93 -21.44 -13.81
C HIS A 39 -6.51 -20.56 -12.70
N CYS A 40 -7.40 -19.61 -13.02
CA CYS A 40 -7.95 -18.63 -12.08
C CYS A 40 -9.44 -18.82 -11.80
N GLN A 41 -9.91 -20.07 -11.88
CA GLN A 41 -11.32 -20.39 -11.67
C GLN A 41 -11.68 -20.24 -10.20
N LYS A 42 -12.92 -19.80 -9.94
CA LYS A 42 -13.48 -19.76 -8.59
C LYS A 42 -13.49 -21.20 -8.03
N PRO A 43 -12.99 -21.42 -6.80
CA PRO A 43 -12.97 -22.74 -6.18
C PRO A 43 -14.39 -23.22 -5.88
N THR A 44 -14.54 -24.53 -5.68
CA THR A 44 -15.76 -25.07 -5.06
C THR A 44 -15.89 -24.58 -3.62
N ASP A 45 -17.09 -24.66 -3.04
CA ASP A 45 -17.30 -24.27 -1.64
C ASP A 45 -16.41 -25.07 -0.68
N GLU A 46 -16.19 -26.36 -0.95
CA GLU A 46 -15.26 -27.19 -0.18
C GLU A 46 -13.82 -26.68 -0.26
N GLN A 47 -13.35 -26.35 -1.46
CA GLN A 47 -11.99 -25.84 -1.70
C GLN A 47 -11.79 -24.45 -1.10
N LEU A 48 -12.84 -23.62 -1.06
CA LEU A 48 -12.79 -22.29 -0.43
C LEU A 48 -12.46 -22.40 1.06
N TRP A 49 -13.00 -23.42 1.74
CA TRP A 49 -12.81 -23.64 3.18
C TRP A 49 -11.70 -24.64 3.52
N SER A 50 -10.98 -25.17 2.53
CA SER A 50 -9.95 -26.21 2.75
C SER A 50 -8.54 -25.76 2.36
N PRO A 51 -7.55 -25.89 3.28
CA PRO A 51 -7.74 -26.08 4.72
C PRO A 51 -8.46 -24.86 5.34
N ASN A 52 -8.99 -25.01 6.56
CA ASN A 52 -9.78 -23.97 7.21
C ASN A 52 -9.02 -22.61 7.24
N PRO A 53 -9.56 -21.52 6.66
CA PRO A 53 -8.87 -20.23 6.57
C PRO A 53 -8.47 -19.65 7.94
N ARG A 54 -9.30 -19.84 8.97
CA ARG A 54 -8.99 -19.38 10.32
C ARG A 54 -7.86 -20.17 10.96
N LEU A 55 -7.83 -21.47 10.76
CA LEU A 55 -6.69 -22.31 11.16
C LEU A 55 -5.40 -21.86 10.48
N VAL A 56 -5.45 -21.53 9.17
CA VAL A 56 -4.29 -21.03 8.42
C VAL A 56 -3.80 -19.70 8.99
N SER A 57 -4.70 -18.74 9.27
CA SER A 57 -4.35 -17.47 9.93
C SER A 57 -3.69 -17.70 11.30
N GLU A 58 -4.28 -18.56 12.14
CA GLU A 58 -3.74 -18.91 13.46
C GLU A 58 -2.37 -19.57 13.42
N LYS A 59 -2.12 -20.44 12.45
CA LYS A 59 -0.88 -21.23 12.39
C LYS A 59 0.27 -20.52 11.70
N PHE A 60 -0.02 -19.70 10.68
CA PHE A 60 1.02 -19.16 9.81
C PHE A 60 1.05 -17.65 9.72
N MET A 61 0.01 -16.94 10.16
CA MET A 61 0.02 -15.48 10.15
C MET A 61 0.24 -14.90 11.53
N ALA A 62 -0.37 -15.47 12.57
CA ALA A 62 -0.30 -15.04 13.95
C ALA A 62 1.12 -14.67 14.43
N ARG A 63 1.35 -13.39 14.74
CA ARG A 63 2.52 -12.98 15.49
C ARG A 63 2.45 -13.56 16.89
N LYS A 64 3.47 -14.32 17.27
CA LYS A 64 3.58 -14.91 18.61
C LYS A 64 3.90 -13.80 19.63
N ASP A 65 3.49 -13.98 20.88
CA ASP A 65 3.81 -13.03 21.94
C ASP A 65 5.33 -12.86 22.09
N GLY A 66 5.81 -11.62 22.07
CA GLY A 66 7.24 -11.31 22.03
C GLY A 66 7.96 -11.74 20.74
N GLY A 67 7.21 -12.20 19.74
CA GLY A 67 7.69 -12.75 18.47
C GLY A 67 7.64 -11.77 17.31
N PHE A 68 7.65 -10.45 17.57
CA PHE A 68 7.80 -9.45 16.52
C PHE A 68 9.11 -9.67 15.77
N ILE A 69 9.01 -9.91 14.46
CA ILE A 69 10.17 -10.05 13.58
C ILE A 69 10.31 -8.75 12.81
N PRO A 70 11.33 -7.91 13.08
CA PRO A 70 11.49 -6.61 12.46
C PRO A 70 12.15 -6.70 11.07
N ALA A 71 11.67 -5.91 10.11
CA ALA A 71 12.32 -5.71 8.81
C ALA A 71 13.44 -4.67 8.94
N THR A 72 14.62 -5.09 9.40
CA THR A 72 15.71 -4.17 9.77
C THR A 72 16.34 -3.38 8.60
N THR A 73 15.98 -3.69 7.36
CA THR A 73 16.42 -2.97 6.16
C THR A 73 15.52 -1.79 5.80
N LEU A 74 14.33 -1.70 6.40
CA LEU A 74 13.33 -0.67 6.17
C LEU A 74 12.94 0.01 7.48
N ASN A 75 12.40 1.22 7.40
CA ASN A 75 11.76 1.88 8.52
C ASN A 75 10.23 1.85 8.40
N LEU A 76 9.53 2.22 9.46
CA LEU A 76 8.07 2.21 9.51
C LEU A 76 7.45 3.17 8.49
N LEU A 77 8.16 4.23 8.08
CA LEU A 77 7.73 5.09 6.98
C LEU A 77 7.59 4.33 5.65
N ALA A 78 8.38 3.28 5.42
CA ALA A 78 8.21 2.43 4.23
C ALA A 78 6.89 1.65 4.24
N ALA A 79 6.47 1.16 5.42
CA ALA A 79 5.18 0.49 5.59
C ALA A 79 4.00 1.48 5.49
N ALA A 80 4.16 2.69 6.03
CA ALA A 80 3.20 3.77 5.82
C ALA A 80 3.04 4.10 4.33
N TRP A 81 4.17 4.25 3.63
CA TRP A 81 4.20 4.59 2.21
C TRP A 81 3.48 3.55 1.36
N ILE A 82 3.73 2.26 1.62
CA ILE A 82 3.15 1.22 0.77
C ILE A 82 1.63 1.13 0.91
N GLN A 83 1.08 1.38 2.09
CA GLN A 83 -0.37 1.47 2.27
C GLN A 83 -0.95 2.73 1.62
N PHE A 84 -0.24 3.86 1.73
CA PHE A 84 -0.63 5.10 1.04
C PHE A 84 -0.72 4.88 -0.49
N GLN A 85 0.19 4.07 -1.05
CA GLN A 85 0.13 3.67 -2.45
C GLN A 85 -1.02 2.72 -2.77
N THR A 86 -1.25 1.66 -1.98
CA THR A 86 -2.32 0.71 -2.28
C THR A 86 -3.70 1.36 -2.22
N TYR A 87 -3.87 2.39 -1.40
CA TYR A 87 -5.08 3.22 -1.33
C TYR A 87 -5.30 4.08 -2.58
N ASP A 88 -4.30 4.30 -3.42
CA ASP A 88 -4.47 4.94 -4.72
C ASP A 88 -4.71 3.91 -5.86
N TRP A 89 -4.40 2.64 -5.63
CA TRP A 89 -4.29 1.64 -6.69
C TRP A 89 -5.51 0.75 -6.84
N PHE A 90 -5.88 0.01 -5.79
CA PHE A 90 -6.93 -1.01 -5.89
C PHE A 90 -7.82 -1.09 -4.65
N ASN A 91 -9.08 -1.44 -4.89
CA ASN A 91 -10.06 -1.80 -3.87
C ASN A 91 -11.18 -2.55 -4.58
N HIS A 92 -11.68 -3.61 -3.97
CA HIS A 92 -12.73 -4.43 -4.55
C HIS A 92 -14.09 -3.94 -4.08
N GLU A 93 -15.08 -3.92 -4.99
CA GLU A 93 -16.47 -3.71 -4.59
C GLU A 93 -16.95 -4.89 -3.73
N LEU A 94 -17.59 -4.59 -2.60
CA LEU A 94 -18.17 -5.59 -1.71
C LEU A 94 -19.66 -5.74 -1.99
N ASP A 95 -20.15 -6.98 -1.87
CA ASP A 95 -21.58 -7.27 -1.89
C ASP A 95 -22.12 -7.19 -0.46
N LEU A 96 -22.83 -6.10 -0.17
CA LEU A 96 -23.45 -5.84 1.13
C LEU A 96 -24.92 -6.26 1.18
N GLU A 97 -25.50 -6.64 0.03
CA GLU A 97 -26.91 -7.04 -0.08
C GLU A 97 -27.06 -8.57 0.00
N ASP A 98 -26.08 -9.32 -0.50
CA ASP A 98 -26.05 -10.78 -0.38
C ASP A 98 -25.66 -11.25 1.03
N GLN A 99 -26.00 -12.51 1.33
CA GLN A 99 -25.57 -13.16 2.57
C GLN A 99 -24.03 -13.22 2.63
N PRO A 100 -23.43 -12.72 3.72
CA PRO A 100 -21.98 -12.77 3.89
C PRO A 100 -21.50 -14.21 4.03
N TYR A 101 -20.21 -14.43 3.84
CA TYR A 101 -19.59 -15.67 4.28
C TYR A 101 -19.58 -15.76 5.80
N TYR A 102 -20.01 -16.91 6.33
CA TYR A 102 -19.81 -17.30 7.71
C TYR A 102 -18.59 -18.19 7.78
N ILE A 103 -17.48 -17.65 8.27
CA ILE A 103 -16.22 -18.38 8.25
C ILE A 103 -16.29 -19.52 9.28
N PRO A 104 -16.07 -20.79 8.85
CA PRO A 104 -16.11 -21.90 9.77
C PRO A 104 -14.98 -21.77 10.77
N LEU A 105 -15.29 -21.97 12.05
CA LEU A 105 -14.32 -21.88 13.13
C LEU A 105 -13.88 -23.31 13.51
N PRO A 106 -12.57 -23.56 13.69
CA PRO A 106 -12.09 -24.89 14.04
C PRO A 106 -12.59 -25.32 15.44
N PRO A 107 -12.67 -26.63 15.74
CA PRO A 107 -13.04 -27.12 17.06
C PRO A 107 -12.12 -26.56 18.16
N GLY A 108 -12.70 -26.11 19.28
CA GLY A 108 -11.96 -25.61 20.44
C GLY A 108 -11.34 -24.21 20.28
N HIS A 109 -11.70 -23.46 19.24
CA HIS A 109 -11.23 -22.09 19.05
C HIS A 109 -11.82 -21.12 20.12
N SER A 110 -11.11 -20.02 20.39
CA SER A 110 -11.43 -19.05 21.44
C SER A 110 -12.34 -17.88 21.01
N TRP A 111 -12.61 -17.73 19.71
CA TRP A 111 -13.41 -16.66 19.14
C TRP A 111 -14.87 -16.74 19.62
N GLN A 112 -15.37 -15.65 20.20
CA GLN A 112 -16.77 -15.56 20.60
C GLN A 112 -17.57 -14.84 19.51
N GLY A 113 -18.46 -15.55 18.84
CA GLY A 113 -19.35 -15.00 17.81
C GLY A 113 -19.13 -15.59 16.41
N LYS A 114 -19.68 -14.93 15.38
CA LYS A 114 -19.52 -15.33 13.97
C LYS A 114 -18.53 -14.39 13.29
N ILE A 115 -17.48 -14.94 12.67
CA ILE A 115 -16.69 -14.15 11.71
C ILE A 115 -17.51 -14.06 10.43
N THR A 116 -17.91 -12.83 10.10
CA THR A 116 -18.65 -12.53 8.87
C THR A 116 -17.77 -11.78 7.90
N LEU A 117 -17.85 -12.15 6.63
CA LEU A 117 -17.10 -11.51 5.56
C LEU A 117 -18.04 -11.23 4.40
N PRO A 118 -18.33 -9.95 4.10
CA PRO A 118 -19.00 -9.58 2.85
C PRO A 118 -18.27 -10.19 1.65
N LYS A 119 -19.02 -10.67 0.68
CA LYS A 119 -18.45 -11.27 -0.53
C LYS A 119 -17.85 -10.19 -1.41
N THR A 120 -16.91 -10.58 -2.26
CA THR A 120 -16.46 -9.69 -3.33
C THR A 120 -17.56 -9.66 -4.41
N LYS A 121 -18.06 -8.47 -4.75
CA LYS A 121 -19.18 -8.32 -5.69
C LYS A 121 -18.77 -8.71 -7.11
N LEU A 122 -19.53 -9.64 -7.69
CA LEU A 122 -19.33 -10.08 -9.06
C LEU A 122 -19.72 -8.97 -10.05
N ASP A 123 -18.90 -8.78 -11.08
CA ASP A 123 -19.27 -7.93 -12.20
C ASP A 123 -20.13 -8.69 -13.24
N ASN A 124 -20.82 -7.95 -14.11
CA ASN A 124 -21.64 -8.49 -15.19
C ASN A 124 -20.83 -9.43 -16.09
N ILE A 125 -21.32 -10.61 -16.45
CA ILE A 125 -20.65 -11.53 -17.39
C ILE A 125 -20.42 -10.82 -18.74
N LEU A 126 -19.15 -10.64 -19.13
CA LEU A 126 -18.71 -10.01 -20.39
C LEU A 126 -18.18 -11.05 -21.39
N ASP A 127 -17.76 -12.22 -20.91
CA ASP A 127 -17.26 -13.35 -21.71
C ASP A 127 -17.74 -14.68 -21.09
N PRO A 128 -18.02 -15.75 -21.88
CA PRO A 128 -18.46 -17.03 -21.32
C PRO A 128 -17.52 -17.62 -20.26
N SER A 129 -16.22 -17.33 -20.31
CA SER A 129 -15.27 -17.76 -19.29
C SER A 129 -15.48 -17.10 -17.93
N ASP A 130 -16.18 -15.96 -17.85
CA ASP A 130 -16.50 -15.29 -16.59
C ASP A 130 -17.40 -16.13 -15.67
N VAL A 131 -18.13 -17.09 -16.23
CA VAL A 131 -18.95 -18.04 -15.45
C VAL A 131 -18.07 -18.89 -14.53
N LYS A 132 -16.83 -19.19 -14.96
CA LYS A 132 -15.87 -19.98 -14.18
C LYS A 132 -14.78 -19.13 -13.54
N CYS A 133 -14.38 -18.05 -14.19
CA CYS A 133 -13.35 -17.10 -13.75
C CYS A 133 -13.97 -15.71 -13.64
N SER A 134 -14.65 -15.46 -12.53
CA SER A 134 -15.37 -14.21 -12.27
C SER A 134 -14.50 -12.95 -12.46
N GLY A 135 -15.12 -11.91 -13.01
CA GLY A 135 -14.57 -10.56 -13.05
C GLY A 135 -15.03 -9.74 -11.84
N TYR A 136 -14.15 -8.86 -11.35
CA TYR A 136 -14.42 -7.97 -10.22
C TYR A 136 -13.97 -6.56 -10.56
N LYS A 137 -14.77 -5.55 -10.18
CA LYS A 137 -14.43 -4.15 -10.41
C LYS A 137 -13.38 -3.67 -9.43
N ASN A 138 -12.41 -2.91 -9.96
CA ASN A 138 -11.63 -2.00 -9.15
C ASN A 138 -12.48 -0.74 -8.90
N ILE A 139 -12.86 -0.51 -7.65
CA ILE A 139 -13.57 0.72 -7.25
C ILE A 139 -12.63 1.80 -6.72
N ASN A 140 -11.33 1.50 -6.67
CA ASN A 140 -10.34 2.49 -6.26
C ASN A 140 -10.06 3.51 -7.39
N SER A 141 -9.37 4.58 -7.02
CA SER A 141 -8.81 5.58 -7.91
C SER A 141 -9.82 6.55 -8.52
N ALA A 142 -10.98 6.71 -7.90
CA ALA A 142 -11.93 7.74 -8.30
C ALA A 142 -12.67 8.40 -7.15
N SER A 143 -12.40 9.68 -6.98
CA SER A 143 -13.37 10.59 -6.38
C SER A 143 -14.28 11.10 -7.50
N THR A 144 -15.46 11.62 -7.18
CA THR A 144 -16.22 12.37 -8.20
C THR A 144 -15.61 13.76 -8.37
N GLU A 145 -15.91 14.45 -9.47
CA GLU A 145 -15.48 15.84 -9.63
C GLU A 145 -16.10 16.71 -8.52
N GLU A 146 -17.32 16.40 -8.09
CA GLU A 146 -18.01 17.07 -6.98
C GLU A 146 -17.23 16.91 -5.67
N ALA A 147 -16.90 15.67 -5.30
CA ALA A 147 -16.13 15.39 -4.08
C ALA A 147 -14.72 16.02 -4.15
N THR A 148 -14.08 16.02 -5.33
CA THR A 148 -12.80 16.70 -5.53
C THR A 148 -12.92 18.21 -5.35
N HIS A 149 -14.02 18.80 -5.82
CA HIS A 149 -14.30 20.22 -5.69
C HIS A 149 -14.57 20.61 -4.23
N GLU A 150 -15.26 19.76 -3.47
CA GLU A 150 -15.49 19.94 -2.03
C GLU A 150 -14.18 19.96 -1.22
N LEU A 151 -13.21 19.10 -1.57
CA LEU A 151 -11.89 19.08 -0.91
C LEU A 151 -11.06 20.35 -1.15
N ARG A 152 -11.43 21.16 -2.15
CA ARG A 152 -10.75 22.42 -2.48
C ARG A 152 -11.34 23.63 -1.76
N GLY A 153 -12.50 23.49 -1.12
CA GLY A 153 -13.16 24.59 -0.40
C GLY A 153 -13.41 25.85 -1.24
N LEU A 154 -13.53 25.72 -2.57
CA LEU A 154 -13.62 26.84 -3.53
C LEU A 154 -12.41 27.80 -3.54
N ASP A 155 -11.24 27.34 -3.12
CA ASP A 155 -10.03 28.18 -3.12
C ASP A 155 -9.72 28.71 -4.54
N PRO A 156 -9.54 30.04 -4.70
CA PRO A 156 -9.35 30.67 -6.01
C PRO A 156 -8.02 30.27 -6.68
N ASP A 157 -7.08 29.70 -5.92
CA ASP A 157 -5.77 29.24 -6.39
C ASP A 157 -5.71 27.71 -6.52
N GLY A 158 -6.84 27.01 -6.35
CA GLY A 158 -6.90 25.57 -6.53
C GLY A 158 -6.22 24.77 -5.40
N LYS A 159 -6.08 25.35 -4.21
CA LYS A 159 -5.54 24.65 -3.05
C LYS A 159 -6.54 23.64 -2.49
N LEU A 160 -6.00 22.67 -1.76
CA LEU A 160 -6.77 21.78 -0.88
C LEU A 160 -7.00 22.47 0.46
N GLU A 161 -8.20 22.29 1.00
CA GLU A 161 -8.54 22.75 2.34
C GLU A 161 -7.67 22.03 3.39
N LEU A 162 -7.10 22.81 4.31
CA LEU A 162 -6.38 22.31 5.48
C LEU A 162 -6.95 23.02 6.70
N ALA A 163 -7.14 22.26 7.78
CA ALA A 163 -7.41 22.82 9.10
C ALA A 163 -6.07 23.11 9.80
N GLU A 164 -6.03 24.10 10.69
CA GLU A 164 -4.82 24.45 11.45
C GLU A 164 -5.10 24.45 12.95
N ASN A 165 -4.12 23.99 13.72
CA ASN A 165 -4.11 24.06 15.18
C ASN A 165 -2.69 24.38 15.68
N SER A 166 -2.45 24.25 16.99
CA SER A 166 -1.14 24.54 17.60
C SER A 166 -0.01 23.59 17.17
N THR A 167 -0.32 22.44 16.56
CA THR A 167 0.67 21.44 16.13
C THR A 167 0.90 21.42 14.61
N GLY A 168 0.11 22.16 13.84
CA GLY A 168 0.32 22.39 12.40
C GLY A 168 -0.97 22.38 11.59
N ALA A 169 -0.79 22.32 10.27
CA ALA A 169 -1.87 22.10 9.31
C ALA A 169 -2.16 20.61 9.14
N PHE A 170 -3.43 20.24 8.93
CA PHE A 170 -3.89 18.86 8.77
C PHE A 170 -5.07 18.77 7.81
N ILE A 171 -5.29 17.58 7.25
CA ILE A 171 -6.49 17.33 6.45
C ILE A 171 -7.75 17.52 7.32
N PRO A 172 -8.79 18.20 6.83
CA PRO A 172 -9.98 18.47 7.62
C PRO A 172 -10.71 17.16 7.96
N ARG A 173 -11.56 17.19 8.99
CA ARG A 173 -12.45 16.08 9.36
C ARG A 173 -13.91 16.47 9.19
N ASP A 174 -14.77 15.47 8.97
CA ASP A 174 -16.21 15.64 9.01
C ASP A 174 -16.73 15.64 10.47
N LYS A 175 -18.05 15.77 10.61
CA LYS A 175 -18.75 15.80 11.91
C LYS A 175 -18.62 14.50 12.73
N ASP A 176 -18.31 13.39 12.06
CA ASP A 176 -18.16 12.06 12.65
C ASP A 176 -16.67 11.75 12.91
N SER A 177 -15.81 12.76 12.77
CA SER A 177 -14.36 12.69 12.92
C SER A 177 -13.65 11.81 11.87
N ASN A 178 -14.27 11.56 10.71
CA ASN A 178 -13.59 10.92 9.59
C ASN A 178 -12.75 11.94 8.81
N PRO A 179 -11.57 11.55 8.30
CA PRO A 179 -10.77 12.44 7.47
C PRO A 179 -11.48 12.74 6.15
N ARG A 180 -11.53 14.03 5.77
CA ARG A 180 -12.01 14.51 4.47
C ARG A 180 -10.86 14.45 3.48
N THR A 181 -10.82 13.37 2.71
CA THR A 181 -9.81 13.15 1.68
C THR A 181 -10.40 12.25 0.57
N GLY A 182 -9.60 11.82 -0.40
CA GLY A 182 -10.07 10.99 -1.51
C GLY A 182 -10.54 9.59 -1.09
N PHE A 183 -10.11 9.10 0.08
CA PHE A 183 -10.46 7.80 0.64
C PHE A 183 -10.18 7.78 2.15
N ASN A 184 -11.02 7.15 2.96
CA ASN A 184 -10.88 7.16 4.42
C ASN A 184 -11.09 5.81 5.13
N ASP A 185 -11.19 4.68 4.41
CA ASP A 185 -11.35 3.37 5.08
C ASP A 185 -10.03 2.88 5.70
N ASN A 186 -10.15 2.01 6.72
CA ASN A 186 -9.02 1.33 7.36
C ASN A 186 -7.86 2.30 7.77
N TRP A 187 -8.23 3.49 8.23
CA TRP A 187 -7.32 4.61 8.53
C TRP A 187 -6.48 4.36 9.78
N TRP A 188 -5.24 4.85 9.80
CA TRP A 188 -4.38 4.91 10.99
C TRP A 188 -3.44 6.11 10.91
N VAL A 189 -2.71 6.40 11.99
CA VAL A 189 -1.85 7.60 12.12
C VAL A 189 -0.91 7.82 10.92
N SER A 190 -0.49 6.77 10.21
CA SER A 190 0.40 6.95 9.06
C SER A 190 -0.30 7.60 7.85
N MET A 191 -1.57 7.29 7.64
CA MET A 191 -2.37 7.93 6.59
C MET A 191 -2.59 9.40 6.90
N GLU A 192 -2.75 9.74 8.18
CA GLU A 192 -2.85 11.11 8.66
C GLU A 192 -1.63 11.95 8.24
N ILE A 193 -0.42 11.44 8.49
CA ILE A 193 0.81 12.19 8.20
C ILE A 193 1.12 12.25 6.72
N LEU A 194 0.88 11.19 5.94
CA LEU A 194 1.18 11.17 4.51
C LEU A 194 0.17 11.98 3.69
N HIS A 195 -1.14 11.86 3.98
CA HIS A 195 -2.14 12.68 3.29
C HIS A 195 -1.94 14.16 3.59
N THR A 196 -1.64 14.53 4.84
CA THR A 196 -1.32 15.91 5.20
C THR A 196 -0.07 16.41 4.47
N LEU A 197 1.01 15.61 4.43
CA LEU A 197 2.26 15.98 3.75
C LEU A 197 2.04 16.27 2.26
N PHE A 198 1.29 15.43 1.55
CA PHE A 198 1.04 15.62 0.13
C PHE A 198 -0.04 16.67 -0.18
N ALA A 199 -0.94 16.97 0.75
CA ALA A 199 -1.83 18.12 0.64
C ALA A 199 -1.05 19.44 0.80
N LEU A 200 -0.10 19.49 1.73
CA LEU A 200 0.85 20.60 1.86
C LEU A 200 1.70 20.78 0.59
N GLU A 201 2.20 19.67 0.01
CA GLU A 201 3.00 19.70 -1.23
C GLU A 201 2.18 20.21 -2.42
N HIS A 202 0.94 19.75 -2.54
CA HIS A 202 -0.02 20.27 -3.53
C HIS A 202 -0.20 21.78 -3.39
N ASN A 203 -0.41 22.27 -2.16
CA ASN A 203 -0.64 23.70 -1.92
C ASN A 203 0.59 24.58 -2.22
N ILE A 204 1.82 24.06 -2.03
CA ILE A 204 3.04 24.74 -2.49
C ILE A 204 3.09 24.80 -4.01
N LEU A 205 2.77 23.71 -4.71
CA LEU A 205 2.69 23.71 -6.17
C LEU A 205 1.67 24.73 -6.67
N CYS A 206 0.49 24.84 -6.04
CA CYS A 206 -0.50 25.86 -6.36
C CYS A 206 0.07 27.28 -6.24
N ASN A 207 0.80 27.58 -5.16
CA ASN A 207 1.44 28.88 -4.97
C ASN A 207 2.47 29.18 -6.07
N ILE A 208 3.28 28.18 -6.46
CA ILE A 208 4.28 28.32 -7.53
C ILE A 208 3.57 28.61 -8.86
N PHE A 209 2.56 27.82 -9.20
CA PHE A 209 1.82 27.99 -10.46
C PHE A 209 1.04 29.30 -10.50
N ARG A 210 0.43 29.74 -9.40
CA ARG A 210 -0.20 31.07 -9.33
C ARG A 210 0.81 32.19 -9.63
N LYS A 211 2.02 32.09 -9.09
CA LYS A 211 3.06 33.11 -9.31
C LYS A 211 3.55 33.14 -10.76
N VAL A 212 3.73 31.98 -11.38
CA VAL A 212 4.25 31.84 -12.75
C VAL A 212 3.15 32.09 -13.79
N TYR A 213 1.92 31.71 -13.49
CA TYR A 213 0.75 31.81 -14.37
C TYR A 213 -0.38 32.60 -13.68
N PRO A 214 -0.24 33.94 -13.50
CA PRO A 214 -1.20 34.75 -12.75
C PRO A 214 -2.63 34.72 -13.28
N ASN A 215 -2.78 34.50 -14.58
CA ASN A 215 -4.07 34.51 -15.28
C ASN A 215 -4.80 33.16 -15.29
N TRP A 216 -4.20 32.10 -14.73
CA TRP A 216 -4.87 30.80 -14.66
C TRP A 216 -6.03 30.81 -13.67
N THR A 217 -7.09 30.06 -13.96
CA THR A 217 -8.15 29.82 -12.98
C THR A 217 -7.67 28.87 -11.88
N GLY A 218 -8.35 28.85 -10.73
CA GLY A 218 -8.07 27.88 -9.68
C GLY A 218 -8.13 26.43 -10.17
N ASP A 219 -9.04 26.11 -11.10
CA ASP A 219 -9.11 24.77 -11.72
C ASP A 219 -7.89 24.45 -12.56
N GLN A 220 -7.38 25.40 -13.35
CA GLN A 220 -6.16 25.19 -14.13
C GLN A 220 -4.95 24.95 -13.23
N ILE A 221 -4.83 25.73 -12.15
CA ILE A 221 -3.76 25.55 -11.16
C ILE A 221 -3.90 24.20 -10.45
N PHE A 222 -5.09 23.87 -9.95
CA PHE A 222 -5.36 22.59 -9.29
C PHE A 222 -4.99 21.40 -10.18
N ASN A 223 -5.43 21.40 -11.44
CA ASN A 223 -5.20 20.28 -12.35
C ASN A 223 -3.70 20.04 -12.60
N ILE A 224 -2.92 21.10 -12.77
CA ILE A 224 -1.47 21.00 -12.99
C ILE A 224 -0.74 20.64 -11.68
N ALA A 225 -1.13 21.24 -10.55
CA ALA A 225 -0.57 20.90 -9.24
C ALA A 225 -0.82 19.43 -8.88
N ARG A 226 -2.06 18.94 -9.07
CA ARG A 226 -2.43 17.53 -8.90
C ARG A 226 -1.55 16.63 -9.74
N LEU A 227 -1.44 16.91 -11.04
CA LEU A 227 -0.64 16.12 -11.98
C LEU A 227 0.84 16.04 -11.55
N VAL A 228 1.43 17.15 -11.13
CA VAL A 228 2.83 17.22 -10.68
C VAL A 228 3.02 16.52 -9.33
N ASN A 229 2.03 16.57 -8.44
CA ASN A 229 2.09 15.90 -7.15
C ASN A 229 2.01 14.37 -7.30
N TYR A 230 1.08 13.87 -8.12
CA TYR A 230 0.98 12.44 -8.47
C TYR A 230 2.28 11.89 -9.05
N ALA A 231 2.89 12.65 -9.95
CA ALA A 231 4.18 12.32 -10.54
C ALA A 231 5.31 12.21 -9.55
N LEU A 232 5.34 13.15 -8.60
CA LEU A 232 6.32 13.18 -7.53
C LEU A 232 6.15 11.94 -6.65
N ILE A 233 4.92 11.59 -6.28
CA ILE A 233 4.58 10.36 -5.55
C ILE A 233 5.05 9.12 -6.32
N ALA A 234 4.69 8.99 -7.62
CA ALA A 234 5.10 7.87 -8.46
C ALA A 234 6.62 7.77 -8.59
N LYS A 235 7.32 8.91 -8.72
CA LYS A 235 8.78 8.97 -8.73
C LYS A 235 9.36 8.50 -7.39
N ILE A 236 8.84 9.00 -6.26
CA ILE A 236 9.30 8.60 -4.92
C ILE A 236 9.11 7.09 -4.72
N HIS A 237 7.96 6.54 -5.12
CA HIS A 237 7.73 5.10 -5.05
C HIS A 237 8.75 4.32 -5.89
N THR A 238 8.98 4.74 -7.14
CA THR A 238 9.90 4.07 -8.07
C THR A 238 11.34 4.10 -7.57
N TRP A 239 11.88 5.30 -7.26
CA TRP A 239 13.30 5.48 -6.95
C TRP A 239 13.62 5.36 -5.45
N GLY A 240 12.68 5.67 -4.57
CA GLY A 240 12.84 5.55 -3.13
C GLY A 240 12.90 4.09 -2.67
N LEU A 241 12.19 3.17 -3.32
CA LEU A 241 12.27 1.74 -2.98
C LEU A 241 13.42 1.00 -3.70
N THR A 242 13.75 1.38 -4.93
CA THR A 242 14.78 0.68 -5.74
C THR A 242 16.18 1.33 -5.69
N GLY A 243 16.27 2.55 -5.15
CA GLY A 243 17.50 3.34 -5.11
C GLY A 243 17.79 4.08 -6.42
N GLU A 244 18.13 5.36 -6.36
CA GLU A 244 18.56 6.15 -7.53
C GLU A 244 19.92 5.67 -8.05
N ARG A 245 19.96 4.62 -8.87
CA ARG A 245 21.14 4.28 -9.68
C ARG A 245 20.75 4.11 -11.13
N LEU A 246 20.73 5.22 -11.89
CA LEU A 246 21.43 5.39 -13.18
C LEU A 246 21.08 6.68 -13.98
N THR A 247 20.11 7.50 -13.60
CA THR A 247 19.50 8.44 -14.58
C THR A 247 19.84 9.93 -14.43
N LYS A 248 20.53 10.37 -13.38
CA LYS A 248 20.76 11.82 -13.14
C LYS A 248 21.80 12.50 -14.06
N ILE A 249 22.54 11.77 -14.90
CA ILE A 249 23.68 12.35 -15.65
C ILE A 249 23.51 12.37 -17.18
N VAL A 250 22.73 11.46 -17.79
CA VAL A 250 22.82 11.24 -19.26
C VAL A 250 21.52 11.53 -20.02
N GLY A 251 20.40 11.77 -19.34
CA GLY A 251 19.10 11.73 -20.01
C GLY A 251 18.79 10.34 -20.57
N ARG A 252 17.61 10.15 -21.16
CA ARG A 252 17.12 8.84 -21.61
C ARG A 252 18.02 8.30 -22.75
N ILE A 253 18.81 7.26 -22.49
CA ILE A 253 19.78 6.69 -23.46
C ILE A 253 19.06 5.88 -24.57
N SER A 254 17.89 5.30 -24.26
CA SER A 254 17.08 4.50 -25.19
C SER A 254 15.60 4.88 -25.17
N LYS A 255 15.02 5.10 -26.36
CA LYS A 255 13.57 5.32 -26.54
C LYS A 255 12.73 4.05 -26.40
N ARG A 256 13.34 2.86 -26.38
CA ARG A 256 12.63 1.56 -26.40
C ARG A 256 12.99 0.62 -25.25
N SER A 257 14.00 0.93 -24.45
CA SER A 257 14.43 0.07 -23.34
C SER A 257 14.25 0.78 -22.00
N GLU A 258 13.24 0.35 -21.26
CA GLU A 258 12.94 0.79 -19.90
C GLU A 258 13.98 0.28 -18.90
N ILE A 259 14.57 -0.89 -19.19
CA ILE A 259 15.68 -1.50 -18.44
C ILE A 259 16.92 -0.59 -18.43
N ILE A 260 17.22 0.09 -19.54
CA ILE A 260 18.44 0.91 -19.67
C ILE A 260 18.21 2.36 -19.23
N SER A 261 17.01 2.90 -19.41
CA SER A 261 16.76 4.34 -19.25
C SER A 261 15.75 4.70 -18.16
N GLY A 262 15.27 3.70 -17.42
CA GLY A 262 14.16 3.86 -16.49
C GLY A 262 12.80 3.95 -17.20
N ILE A 263 11.76 3.91 -16.40
CA ILE A 263 10.37 3.92 -16.85
C ILE A 263 9.90 5.36 -17.19
N PRO A 264 10.20 6.42 -16.39
CA PRO A 264 9.78 7.79 -16.72
C PRO A 264 10.23 8.27 -18.11
N GLY A 265 9.26 8.70 -18.94
CA GLY A 265 9.49 9.18 -20.31
C GLY A 265 9.62 8.09 -21.40
N SER A 266 9.21 6.84 -21.13
CA SER A 266 9.01 5.82 -22.18
C SER A 266 7.71 6.10 -22.98
N GLY A 267 7.44 5.30 -24.02
CA GLY A 267 6.17 5.41 -24.76
C GLY A 267 5.02 4.70 -24.03
N VAL A 268 3.78 5.02 -24.39
CA VAL A 268 2.56 4.36 -23.87
C VAL A 268 2.29 3.01 -24.55
N TYR A 269 3.25 2.08 -24.47
CA TYR A 269 3.10 0.76 -25.07
C TYR A 269 2.58 -0.24 -24.04
N HIS A 270 1.36 -0.75 -24.27
CA HIS A 270 0.68 -1.69 -23.36
C HIS A 270 0.65 -3.14 -23.92
N ASP A 271 1.57 -3.49 -24.81
CA ASP A 271 1.63 -4.81 -25.47
C ASP A 271 0.29 -5.24 -26.14
N GLY A 272 -0.54 -4.27 -26.55
CA GLY A 272 -1.85 -4.52 -27.15
C GLY A 272 -2.97 -4.87 -26.17
N ILE A 273 -2.73 -4.81 -24.85
CA ILE A 273 -3.72 -5.09 -23.80
C ILE A 273 -4.04 -3.78 -23.07
N PRO A 274 -5.33 -3.38 -22.93
CA PRO A 274 -5.68 -2.21 -22.15
C PRO A 274 -5.15 -2.29 -20.71
N PHE A 275 -4.62 -1.19 -20.20
CA PHE A 275 -4.10 -1.13 -18.84
C PHE A 275 -5.20 -1.40 -17.79
N SER A 276 -4.89 -2.30 -16.87
CA SER A 276 -5.59 -2.53 -15.60
C SER A 276 -4.58 -3.08 -14.58
N LEU A 277 -4.75 -2.77 -13.30
CA LEU A 277 -4.17 -3.60 -12.25
C LEU A 277 -4.83 -4.98 -12.25
N THR A 278 -4.16 -5.97 -11.67
CA THR A 278 -4.60 -7.37 -11.76
C THR A 278 -4.93 -7.95 -10.39
N GLU A 279 -5.73 -9.01 -10.38
CA GLU A 279 -6.04 -9.75 -9.16
C GLU A 279 -4.77 -10.31 -8.48
N GLU A 280 -3.80 -10.77 -9.28
CA GLU A 280 -2.51 -11.25 -8.76
C GLU A 280 -1.70 -10.11 -8.11
N PHE A 281 -1.75 -8.90 -8.68
CA PHE A 281 -1.13 -7.71 -8.08
C PHE A 281 -1.73 -7.40 -6.70
N VAL A 282 -3.07 -7.44 -6.58
CA VAL A 282 -3.73 -7.26 -5.27
C VAL A 282 -3.27 -8.31 -4.26
N SER A 283 -3.18 -9.58 -4.68
CA SER A 283 -2.76 -10.68 -3.80
C SER A 283 -1.34 -10.50 -3.24
N VAL A 284 -0.37 -10.08 -4.08
CA VAL A 284 1.03 -9.95 -3.63
C VAL A 284 1.28 -8.69 -2.79
N TYR A 285 0.35 -7.73 -2.80
CA TYR A 285 0.38 -6.54 -1.93
C TYR A 285 -0.34 -6.73 -0.59
N ARG A 286 -0.75 -7.95 -0.23
CA ARG A 286 -1.27 -8.29 1.11
C ARG A 286 -0.12 -8.45 2.11
N ILE A 287 0.48 -7.34 2.51
CA ILE A 287 1.72 -7.29 3.31
C ILE A 287 1.48 -6.73 4.72
N HIS A 288 0.34 -7.07 5.33
CA HIS A 288 -0.09 -6.57 6.65
C HIS A 288 0.88 -6.92 7.79
N SER A 289 1.81 -7.86 7.60
CA SER A 289 2.89 -8.15 8.55
C SER A 289 3.82 -6.96 8.80
N LEU A 290 3.86 -5.97 7.89
CA LEU A 290 4.64 -4.74 8.04
C LEU A 290 4.17 -3.90 9.24
N ILE A 291 2.93 -4.06 9.67
CA ILE A 291 2.30 -3.32 10.76
C ILE A 291 2.88 -3.80 12.11
N PRO A 292 3.59 -2.94 12.89
CA PRO A 292 4.17 -3.33 14.18
C PRO A 292 3.09 -3.42 15.28
N ASP A 293 3.45 -3.97 16.44
CA ASP A 293 2.53 -4.02 17.59
C ASP A 293 2.40 -2.64 18.25
N ASN A 294 3.51 -1.90 18.34
CA ASN A 294 3.58 -0.57 18.94
C ASN A 294 4.36 0.40 18.06
N ILE A 295 4.20 1.70 18.34
CA ILE A 295 5.07 2.76 17.87
C ILE A 295 5.71 3.45 19.07
N ALA A 296 7.03 3.56 19.07
CA ALA A 296 7.78 4.38 20.02
C ALA A 296 8.00 5.78 19.44
N PHE A 297 7.61 6.81 20.20
CA PHE A 297 7.68 8.21 19.78
C PHE A 297 8.84 8.95 20.44
N PHE A 298 9.49 9.81 19.66
CA PHE A 298 10.70 10.52 20.04
C PHE A 298 10.69 11.97 19.54
N GLU A 299 11.29 12.87 20.31
CA GLU A 299 11.52 14.25 19.87
C GLU A 299 12.50 14.28 18.69
N ALA A 300 12.15 14.95 17.60
CA ALA A 300 12.96 15.04 16.39
C ALA A 300 14.29 15.76 16.62
N LYS A 301 14.36 16.74 17.54
CA LYS A 301 15.52 17.60 17.72
C LYS A 301 16.69 16.91 18.42
N HIS A 302 16.44 16.29 19.58
CA HIS A 302 17.47 15.63 20.40
C HIS A 302 17.32 14.11 20.48
N GLY A 303 16.18 13.58 20.07
CA GLY A 303 15.88 12.16 20.12
C GLY A 303 15.28 11.70 21.44
N LYS A 304 14.84 12.61 22.31
CA LYS A 304 14.29 12.26 23.63
C LYS A 304 13.08 11.35 23.48
N TYR A 305 13.07 10.22 24.18
CA TYR A 305 11.90 9.33 24.25
C TYR A 305 10.70 10.07 24.86
N GLN A 306 9.55 9.98 24.19
CA GLN A 306 8.30 10.60 24.64
C GLN A 306 7.35 9.54 25.22
N THR A 307 6.97 8.55 24.41
CA THR A 307 6.03 7.49 24.80
C THR A 307 6.09 6.31 23.86
N ILE A 308 5.43 5.22 24.22
CA ILE A 308 5.14 4.07 23.37
C ILE A 308 3.63 3.88 23.34
N THR A 309 3.05 3.60 22.19
CA THR A 309 1.61 3.39 22.08
C THR A 309 1.30 2.16 21.22
N PRO A 310 0.41 1.27 21.67
CA PRO A 310 -0.10 0.18 20.83
C PRO A 310 -0.66 0.74 19.53
N LEU A 311 -0.36 0.09 18.41
CA LEU A 311 -0.78 0.60 17.12
C LEU A 311 -2.31 0.56 16.92
N GLU A 312 -2.97 -0.40 17.56
CA GLU A 312 -4.43 -0.51 17.63
C GLU A 312 -5.08 0.79 18.14
N ASP A 313 -4.46 1.43 19.15
CA ASP A 313 -4.90 2.70 19.73
C ASP A 313 -4.72 3.91 18.80
N LEU A 314 -4.12 3.71 17.63
CA LEU A 314 -3.79 4.74 16.64
C LEU A 314 -4.54 4.51 15.32
N THR A 315 -5.63 3.72 15.34
CA THR A 315 -6.47 3.41 14.20
C THR A 315 -7.79 4.19 14.22
N PHE A 316 -8.42 4.32 13.06
CA PHE A 316 -9.72 4.96 12.84
C PHE A 316 -9.81 6.35 13.48
N LYS A 317 -10.82 6.59 14.32
CA LYS A 317 -11.03 7.87 15.02
C LYS A 317 -9.88 8.28 15.94
N ASN A 318 -9.03 7.33 16.37
CA ASN A 318 -7.90 7.61 17.25
C ASN A 318 -6.60 7.87 16.49
N ALA A 319 -6.62 7.93 15.15
CA ALA A 319 -5.42 8.15 14.34
C ALA A 319 -4.69 9.47 14.64
N GLN A 320 -5.40 10.49 15.13
CA GLN A 320 -4.81 11.79 15.53
C GLN A 320 -4.34 11.84 16.99
N LYS A 321 -4.58 10.80 17.80
CA LYS A 321 -4.24 10.77 19.23
C LYS A 321 -2.80 11.21 19.54
N PRO A 322 -1.76 10.85 18.75
CA PRO A 322 -0.40 11.34 18.97
C PRO A 322 -0.30 12.87 18.82
N LEU A 323 -0.89 13.43 17.77
CA LEU A 323 -0.91 14.87 17.51
C LEU A 323 -1.68 15.63 18.60
N GLU A 324 -2.82 15.10 19.02
CA GLU A 324 -3.64 15.65 20.12
C GLU A 324 -2.90 15.63 21.46
N SER A 325 -2.00 14.67 21.65
CA SER A 325 -1.14 14.58 22.84
C SER A 325 0.08 15.52 22.80
N GLY A 326 0.25 16.29 21.72
CA GLY A 326 1.34 17.27 21.56
C GLY A 326 2.57 16.75 20.81
N ILE A 327 2.55 15.53 20.27
CA ILE A 327 3.62 15.03 19.40
C ILE A 327 3.55 15.78 18.08
N SER A 328 4.63 16.44 17.68
CA SER A 328 4.66 17.21 16.43
C SER A 328 4.76 16.31 15.20
N PHE A 329 4.44 16.84 14.00
CA PHE A 329 4.69 16.11 12.75
C PHE A 329 6.17 15.74 12.57
N ALA A 330 7.09 16.63 12.95
CA ALA A 330 8.52 16.34 12.91
C ALA A 330 8.87 15.12 13.79
N ASP A 331 8.32 15.06 15.00
CA ASP A 331 8.50 13.93 15.92
C ASP A 331 7.91 12.65 15.36
N LEU A 332 6.72 12.71 14.74
CA LEU A 332 6.10 11.56 14.07
C LEU A 332 6.99 11.03 12.96
N PHE A 333 7.45 11.89 12.04
CA PHE A 333 8.32 11.47 10.95
C PHE A 333 9.66 10.94 11.45
N TYR A 334 10.28 11.57 12.45
CA TYR A 334 11.49 11.05 13.08
C TYR A 334 11.26 9.66 13.69
N SER A 335 10.17 9.48 14.42
CA SER A 335 9.78 8.22 15.05
C SER A 335 9.56 7.14 13.99
N PHE A 336 8.78 7.41 12.96
CA PHE A 336 8.58 6.49 11.82
C PHE A 336 9.88 6.19 11.07
N GLY A 337 10.82 7.14 11.05
CA GLY A 337 12.14 7.00 10.44
C GLY A 337 13.08 6.03 11.15
N ILE A 338 12.91 5.84 12.47
CA ILE A 338 13.78 4.96 13.29
C ILE A 338 13.09 3.70 13.82
N ASN A 339 11.75 3.65 13.81
CA ASN A 339 11.00 2.45 14.14
C ASN A 339 11.07 1.45 12.98
N TYR A 340 11.15 0.16 13.27
CA TYR A 340 11.10 -0.91 12.28
C TYR A 340 9.65 -1.33 11.99
N PRO A 341 9.30 -1.60 10.71
CA PRO A 341 8.11 -2.36 10.40
C PRO A 341 8.36 -3.85 10.64
N GLY A 342 7.33 -4.69 10.57
CA GLY A 342 7.49 -6.15 10.63
C GLY A 342 8.00 -6.75 9.32
N ALA A 343 8.82 -7.79 9.37
CA ALA A 343 9.23 -8.57 8.22
C ALA A 343 8.04 -9.28 7.55
N ILE A 344 8.08 -9.37 6.22
CA ILE A 344 7.09 -10.09 5.41
C ILE A 344 7.40 -11.58 5.47
N THR A 345 6.90 -12.24 6.51
CA THR A 345 7.14 -13.65 6.80
C THR A 345 5.98 -14.26 7.60
N ASN A 346 5.98 -15.59 7.71
CA ASN A 346 5.02 -16.29 8.56
C ASN A 346 5.19 -15.90 10.03
N ASN A 347 4.10 -16.01 10.77
CA ASN A 347 4.03 -15.73 12.20
C ASN A 347 4.38 -14.28 12.55
N ASN A 348 3.96 -13.31 11.73
CA ASN A 348 4.31 -11.91 11.95
C ASN A 348 3.19 -10.91 11.64
N TYR A 349 1.92 -11.34 11.52
CA TYR A 349 0.76 -10.45 11.53
C TYR A 349 0.44 -10.03 12.96
N PRO A 350 0.34 -8.72 13.28
CA PRO A 350 -0.02 -8.28 14.62
C PRO A 350 -1.39 -8.85 15.03
N ASN A 351 -1.52 -9.26 16.29
CA ASN A 351 -2.74 -9.94 16.73
C ASN A 351 -3.98 -9.03 16.72
N PHE A 352 -3.83 -7.72 16.91
CA PHE A 352 -4.97 -6.79 16.79
C PHE A 352 -5.56 -6.74 15.37
N LEU A 353 -4.78 -7.03 14.30
CA LEU A 353 -5.35 -7.18 12.96
C LEU A 353 -6.08 -8.51 12.77
N ARG A 354 -5.78 -9.51 13.61
CA ARG A 354 -6.48 -10.80 13.63
C ARG A 354 -7.70 -10.79 14.55
N ASP A 355 -7.88 -9.69 15.29
CA ASP A 355 -8.90 -9.40 16.28
C ASP A 355 -9.41 -7.96 16.05
N LEU A 356 -9.69 -7.61 14.79
CA LEU A 356 -9.91 -6.22 14.39
C LEU A 356 -11.39 -5.84 14.50
N HIS A 357 -11.65 -4.85 15.34
CA HIS A 357 -12.95 -4.17 15.43
C HIS A 357 -12.98 -2.94 14.54
N THR A 358 -13.85 -2.94 13.55
CA THR A 358 -13.96 -1.86 12.56
C THR A 358 -15.19 -0.97 12.81
N PRO A 359 -15.19 0.29 12.35
CA PRO A 359 -16.30 1.22 12.59
C PRO A 359 -17.67 0.79 12.05
N ASP A 360 -17.70 -0.10 11.05
CA ASP A 360 -18.92 -0.72 10.51
C ASP A 360 -19.53 -1.79 11.44
N GLY A 361 -18.96 -2.00 12.63
CA GLY A 361 -19.43 -2.97 13.63
C GLY A 361 -19.05 -4.43 13.30
N LEU A 362 -18.29 -4.65 12.22
CA LEU A 362 -17.81 -5.97 11.86
C LEU A 362 -16.57 -6.35 12.66
N TYR A 363 -16.43 -7.65 12.87
CA TYR A 363 -15.31 -8.24 13.58
C TYR A 363 -14.51 -9.11 12.62
N ARG A 364 -13.24 -8.76 12.41
CA ARG A 364 -12.42 -9.29 11.31
C ARG A 364 -11.12 -9.90 11.82
N ASP A 365 -10.77 -11.04 11.25
CA ASP A 365 -9.40 -11.53 11.23
C ASP A 365 -8.82 -11.26 9.84
N ILE A 366 -7.97 -10.24 9.71
CA ILE A 366 -7.39 -9.85 8.43
C ILE A 366 -6.61 -10.99 7.78
N GLY A 367 -5.94 -11.85 8.54
CA GLY A 367 -5.26 -13.00 7.99
C GLY A 367 -6.23 -14.01 7.37
N THR A 368 -7.35 -14.25 8.04
CA THR A 368 -8.43 -15.09 7.51
C THR A 368 -9.06 -14.47 6.26
N VAL A 369 -9.33 -13.16 6.30
CA VAL A 369 -9.87 -12.39 5.16
C VAL A 369 -8.94 -12.48 3.95
N ASP A 370 -7.64 -12.28 4.15
CA ASP A 370 -6.63 -12.38 3.09
C ASP A 370 -6.67 -13.74 2.38
N ILE A 371 -6.78 -14.84 3.15
CA ILE A 371 -6.90 -16.19 2.61
C ILE A 371 -8.21 -16.38 1.84
N VAL A 372 -9.35 -16.03 2.45
CA VAL A 372 -10.67 -16.23 1.82
C VAL A 372 -10.79 -15.41 0.55
N CYS A 373 -10.38 -14.14 0.55
CA CYS A 373 -10.47 -13.29 -0.64
C CYS A 373 -9.57 -13.80 -1.77
N ASN A 374 -8.35 -14.28 -1.49
CA ASN A 374 -7.49 -14.86 -2.53
C ASN A 374 -8.11 -16.12 -3.14
N ARG A 375 -8.67 -17.01 -2.31
CA ARG A 375 -9.37 -18.22 -2.78
C ARG A 375 -10.63 -17.88 -3.56
N GLU A 376 -11.51 -17.03 -3.00
CA GLU A 376 -12.76 -16.59 -3.62
C GLU A 376 -12.53 -16.05 -5.03
N ARG A 377 -11.48 -15.24 -5.19
CA ARG A 377 -11.11 -14.61 -6.46
C ARG A 377 -10.28 -15.52 -7.36
N GLY A 378 -10.16 -16.81 -7.05
CA GLY A 378 -9.46 -17.77 -7.89
C GLY A 378 -7.98 -17.44 -8.10
N ILE A 379 -7.30 -16.87 -7.11
CA ILE A 379 -5.84 -16.76 -7.17
C ILE A 379 -5.27 -18.18 -7.12
N PRO A 380 -4.41 -18.61 -8.06
CA PRO A 380 -3.80 -19.94 -8.00
C PRO A 380 -3.10 -20.18 -6.67
N ARG A 381 -3.09 -21.42 -6.19
CA ARG A 381 -2.27 -21.83 -5.04
C ARG A 381 -0.78 -21.68 -5.36
N TYR A 382 0.04 -21.67 -4.33
CA TYR A 382 1.44 -21.24 -4.41
C TYR A 382 2.27 -21.99 -5.48
N CYS A 383 2.22 -23.32 -5.50
CA CYS A 383 2.99 -24.11 -6.46
C CYS A 383 2.53 -23.86 -7.90
N ALA A 384 1.23 -23.76 -8.14
CA ALA A 384 0.67 -23.40 -9.44
C ALA A 384 1.07 -21.98 -9.85
N PHE A 385 0.97 -21.01 -8.94
CA PHE A 385 1.38 -19.62 -9.12
C PHE A 385 2.84 -19.53 -9.63
N ARG A 386 3.77 -20.23 -8.97
CA ARG A 386 5.18 -20.29 -9.38
C ARG A 386 5.35 -20.92 -10.77
N ARG A 387 4.66 -22.03 -11.07
CA ARG A 387 4.74 -22.67 -12.39
C ARG A 387 4.25 -21.77 -13.51
N ILE A 388 3.17 -21.02 -13.30
CA ILE A 388 2.62 -20.08 -14.29
C ILE A 388 3.61 -18.93 -14.54
N LEU A 389 4.31 -18.47 -13.51
CA LEU A 389 5.44 -17.55 -13.62
C LEU A 389 6.72 -18.18 -14.19
N ARG A 390 6.69 -19.46 -14.59
CA ARG A 390 7.84 -20.23 -15.09
C ARG A 390 8.99 -20.36 -14.09
N MET A 391 8.66 -20.29 -12.81
CA MET A 391 9.59 -20.48 -11.69
C MET A 391 9.59 -21.95 -11.25
N LYS A 392 10.68 -22.39 -10.61
CA LYS A 392 10.72 -23.72 -9.97
C LYS A 392 9.77 -23.73 -8.78
N ALA A 393 8.73 -24.56 -8.82
CA ALA A 393 7.90 -24.85 -7.65
C ALA A 393 8.62 -25.87 -6.74
N PRO A 394 8.58 -25.70 -5.41
CA PRO A 394 9.14 -26.69 -4.49
C PRO A 394 8.39 -28.02 -4.60
N LYS A 395 9.10 -29.12 -4.38
CA LYS A 395 8.53 -30.48 -4.39
C LYS A 395 8.23 -31.00 -2.99
N THR A 396 8.84 -30.41 -1.96
CA THR A 396 8.62 -30.76 -0.55
C THR A 396 8.46 -29.50 0.30
N PHE A 397 7.85 -29.65 1.48
CA PHE A 397 7.70 -28.53 2.41
C PHE A 397 9.06 -28.02 2.90
N GLU A 398 10.08 -28.87 3.03
CA GLU A 398 11.43 -28.43 3.38
C GLU A 398 12.09 -27.61 2.27
N GLU A 399 11.83 -27.92 1.00
CA GLU A 399 12.28 -27.06 -0.11
C GLU A 399 11.59 -25.70 -0.06
N LEU A 400 10.27 -25.67 0.23
CA LEU A 400 9.50 -24.43 0.37
C LEU A 400 10.07 -23.53 1.47
N THR A 401 10.42 -24.10 2.63
CA THR A 401 10.87 -23.33 3.79
C THR A 401 12.38 -23.10 3.85
N GLY A 402 13.11 -23.45 2.79
CA GLY A 402 14.58 -23.36 2.76
C GLY A 402 15.28 -24.19 3.83
N GLY A 403 14.68 -25.31 4.23
CA GLY A 403 15.23 -26.22 5.23
C GLY A 403 14.75 -26.00 6.67
N ASN A 404 13.82 -25.06 6.92
CA ASN A 404 13.17 -24.95 8.22
C ASN A 404 12.19 -26.11 8.44
N LYS A 405 12.68 -27.15 9.13
CA LYS A 405 11.96 -28.41 9.39
C LYS A 405 10.70 -28.24 10.24
N GLU A 406 10.72 -27.31 11.21
CA GLU A 406 9.56 -27.09 12.09
C GLU A 406 8.42 -26.45 11.31
N LEU A 407 8.72 -25.40 10.53
CA LEU A 407 7.72 -24.79 9.65
C LEU A 407 7.23 -25.77 8.58
N ALA A 408 8.14 -26.56 7.99
CA ALA A 408 7.78 -27.56 6.98
C ALA A 408 6.81 -28.61 7.55
N LYS A 409 7.06 -29.09 8.77
CA LYS A 409 6.16 -30.02 9.47
C LYS A 409 4.79 -29.41 9.72
N GLN A 410 4.74 -28.17 10.22
CA GLN A 410 3.47 -27.47 10.47
C GLN A 410 2.67 -27.26 9.17
N LEU A 411 3.33 -26.86 8.09
CA LEU A 411 2.71 -26.75 6.76
C LEU A 411 2.16 -28.11 6.29
N SER A 412 2.96 -29.17 6.40
CA SER A 412 2.52 -30.53 6.06
C SER A 412 1.31 -30.96 6.89
N GLU A 413 1.22 -30.62 8.17
CA GLU A 413 0.08 -30.96 9.02
C GLU A 413 -1.19 -30.19 8.60
N VAL A 414 -1.10 -28.87 8.41
CA VAL A 414 -2.28 -28.04 8.09
C VAL A 414 -2.78 -28.28 6.66
N TYR A 415 -1.87 -28.53 5.71
CA TYR A 415 -2.21 -28.79 4.31
C TYR A 415 -2.32 -30.30 3.99
N ASN A 416 -2.49 -31.17 5.00
CA ASN A 416 -2.69 -32.61 4.85
C ASN A 416 -1.63 -33.32 3.99
N GLY A 417 -0.39 -32.87 4.05
CA GLY A 417 0.75 -33.40 3.30
C GLY A 417 0.77 -33.02 1.82
N ASP A 418 -0.20 -32.23 1.34
CA ASP A 418 -0.29 -31.82 -0.05
C ASP A 418 0.22 -30.37 -0.23
N ILE A 419 1.42 -30.26 -0.82
CA ILE A 419 2.06 -28.97 -1.08
C ILE A 419 1.31 -28.14 -2.14
N GLU A 420 0.49 -28.77 -2.99
CA GLU A 420 -0.29 -28.06 -4.01
C GLU A 420 -1.45 -27.26 -3.41
N LEU A 421 -1.85 -27.56 -2.17
CA LEU A 421 -2.89 -26.83 -1.46
C LEU A 421 -2.39 -25.56 -0.76
N VAL A 422 -1.08 -25.35 -0.68
CA VAL A 422 -0.49 -24.19 0.03
C VAL A 422 -1.00 -22.88 -0.59
N ASP A 423 -1.65 -22.04 0.22
CA ASP A 423 -2.10 -20.71 -0.21
C ASP A 423 -0.92 -19.87 -0.69
N THR A 424 -1.10 -19.12 -1.78
CA THR A 424 -0.03 -18.28 -2.36
C THR A 424 0.58 -17.31 -1.36
N LEU A 425 -0.24 -16.72 -0.49
CA LEU A 425 0.24 -15.81 0.56
C LEU A 425 1.12 -16.54 1.58
N VAL A 426 0.69 -17.71 2.07
CA VAL A 426 1.44 -18.53 3.03
C VAL A 426 2.73 -19.05 2.40
N GLY A 427 2.67 -19.56 1.17
CA GLY A 427 3.84 -20.03 0.46
C GLY A 427 4.85 -18.90 0.24
N SER A 428 4.40 -17.72 -0.19
CA SER A 428 5.25 -16.54 -0.38
C SER A 428 5.94 -16.11 0.92
N HIS A 429 5.24 -16.14 2.05
CA HIS A 429 5.80 -15.82 3.38
C HIS A 429 6.69 -16.92 3.97
N SER A 430 6.63 -18.12 3.40
CA SER A 430 7.47 -19.28 3.76
C SER A 430 8.78 -19.34 2.98
N GLU A 431 8.87 -18.67 1.83
CA GLU A 431 10.06 -18.64 0.98
C GLU A 431 11.24 -17.97 1.69
N PRO A 432 12.46 -18.51 1.55
CA PRO A 432 13.68 -17.78 1.87
C PRO A 432 13.78 -16.51 1.02
N LEU A 433 14.03 -15.38 1.67
CA LEU A 433 14.23 -14.11 0.98
C LEU A 433 15.59 -14.10 0.26
N ILE A 434 15.63 -13.50 -0.92
CA ILE A 434 16.88 -13.16 -1.59
C ILE A 434 17.61 -12.12 -0.74
N PRO A 435 18.94 -12.23 -0.48
CA PRO A 435 19.66 -11.23 0.30
C PRO A 435 19.42 -9.80 -0.21
N GLY A 436 18.90 -8.94 0.66
CA GLY A 436 18.54 -7.55 0.35
C GLY A 436 17.10 -7.33 -0.10
N PHE A 437 16.30 -8.38 -0.30
CA PHE A 437 14.87 -8.27 -0.61
C PHE A 437 14.04 -8.30 0.68
N GLY A 438 13.01 -7.45 0.74
CA GLY A 438 12.04 -7.43 1.84
C GLY A 438 10.82 -8.32 1.61
N PHE A 439 10.71 -8.96 0.46
CA PHE A 439 9.57 -9.78 0.01
C PHE A 439 10.05 -10.94 -0.87
N SER A 440 9.17 -11.92 -1.11
CA SER A 440 9.49 -13.16 -1.80
C SER A 440 9.87 -12.96 -3.29
N GLU A 441 10.61 -13.92 -3.85
CA GLU A 441 10.93 -13.91 -5.29
C GLU A 441 9.65 -13.99 -6.14
N THR A 442 8.64 -14.72 -5.64
CA THR A 442 7.32 -14.84 -6.28
C THR A 442 6.61 -13.49 -6.39
N ALA A 443 6.60 -12.67 -5.32
CA ALA A 443 5.99 -11.34 -5.34
C ALA A 443 6.74 -10.39 -6.30
N PHE A 444 8.08 -10.47 -6.32
CA PHE A 444 8.92 -9.61 -7.16
C PHE A 444 8.58 -9.70 -8.65
N HIS A 445 8.30 -10.90 -9.16
CA HIS A 445 8.02 -11.11 -10.59
C HIS A 445 6.72 -10.44 -11.06
N ILE A 446 5.79 -10.12 -10.15
CA ILE A 446 4.58 -9.36 -10.47
C ILE A 446 4.86 -7.83 -10.49
N PHE A 447 5.84 -7.34 -9.74
CA PHE A 447 6.10 -5.89 -9.57
C PHE A 447 6.75 -5.19 -10.77
N ILE A 448 7.35 -5.90 -11.75
CA ILE A 448 8.24 -5.29 -12.76
C ILE A 448 7.50 -4.59 -13.93
N VAL A 449 6.21 -4.82 -14.12
CA VAL A 449 5.52 -4.46 -15.39
C VAL A 449 4.59 -3.26 -15.20
N MET A 450 5.07 -1.98 -15.14
CA MET A 450 4.21 -0.77 -15.22
C MET A 450 4.96 0.60 -15.24
N ASN A 451 4.49 1.58 -16.06
CA ASN A 451 4.26 3.05 -15.79
C ASN A 451 4.75 4.04 -16.90
N THR A 452 4.12 5.23 -17.13
CA THR A 452 4.67 6.45 -17.84
C THR A 452 3.74 7.69 -17.81
N GLU A 453 4.29 8.93 -17.76
CA GLU A 453 3.53 10.21 -17.80
C GLU A 453 4.33 11.46 -18.33
N THR A 454 3.62 12.59 -18.60
CA THR A 454 4.08 13.87 -19.23
C THR A 454 3.75 15.13 -18.38
N TYR A 455 4.56 16.21 -18.42
CA TYR A 455 4.52 17.37 -17.49
C TYR A 455 4.75 18.77 -18.12
N THR A 456 4.34 19.87 -17.43
CA THR A 456 4.76 21.27 -17.73
C THR A 456 6.25 21.49 -17.43
N LYS A 457 6.89 22.58 -17.88
CA LYS A 457 8.34 22.79 -17.64
C LYS A 457 8.69 22.88 -16.15
N GLU A 458 7.95 23.69 -15.39
CA GLU A 458 8.16 23.88 -13.95
C GLU A 458 7.76 22.62 -13.18
N GLY A 459 6.67 21.96 -13.58
CA GLY A 459 6.23 20.69 -13.01
C GLY A 459 7.23 19.57 -13.24
N PHE A 460 7.75 19.46 -14.46
CA PHE A 460 8.80 18.51 -14.83
C PHE A 460 10.07 18.75 -14.03
N HIS A 461 10.47 20.01 -13.86
CA HIS A 461 11.62 20.38 -13.04
C HIS A 461 11.40 19.98 -11.58
N TRP A 462 10.22 20.26 -11.01
CA TRP A 462 9.87 19.85 -9.64
C TRP A 462 9.97 18.34 -9.48
N VAL A 463 9.31 17.57 -10.36
CA VAL A 463 9.39 16.11 -10.37
C VAL A 463 10.84 15.66 -10.49
N GLN A 464 11.65 16.23 -11.39
CA GLN A 464 13.02 15.77 -11.63
C GLN A 464 13.94 15.99 -10.41
N TYR A 465 13.80 17.10 -9.70
CA TYR A 465 14.77 17.53 -8.69
C TYR A 465 14.29 17.43 -7.25
N THR A 466 12.99 17.20 -7.00
CA THR A 466 12.46 17.00 -5.64
C THR A 466 12.49 15.52 -5.26
N THR A 467 12.91 15.25 -4.03
CA THR A 467 12.86 13.96 -3.35
C THR A 467 12.00 14.06 -2.09
N ILE A 468 11.51 12.95 -1.56
CA ILE A 468 10.77 12.94 -0.28
C ILE A 468 11.60 13.53 0.88
N LYS A 469 12.93 13.40 0.84
CA LYS A 469 13.84 14.07 1.79
C LYS A 469 13.70 15.59 1.71
N ASP A 470 13.66 16.15 0.50
CA ASP A 470 13.52 17.60 0.29
C ASP A 470 12.15 18.08 0.78
N ILE A 471 11.09 17.29 0.55
CA ILE A 471 9.74 17.58 1.06
C ILE A 471 9.75 17.59 2.60
N LEU A 472 10.27 16.53 3.24
CA LEU A 472 10.33 16.42 4.69
C LEU A 472 11.11 17.57 5.33
N ILE A 473 12.29 17.91 4.81
CA ILE A 473 13.12 19.00 5.34
C ILE A 473 12.44 20.37 5.14
N ARG A 474 11.73 20.56 4.02
CA ARG A 474 11.01 21.82 3.74
C ARG A 474 9.93 22.12 4.78
N TYR A 475 9.17 21.11 5.18
CA TYR A 475 8.07 21.27 6.14
C TYR A 475 8.49 21.07 7.59
N PHE A 476 9.53 20.25 7.82
CA PHE A 476 9.99 19.86 9.15
C PHE A 476 11.52 20.03 9.21
N PRO A 477 12.02 21.27 9.27
CA PRO A 477 13.46 21.56 9.25
C PRO A 477 14.23 20.91 10.41
N GLU A 478 13.56 20.53 11.49
CA GLU A 478 14.12 19.76 12.62
C GLU A 478 14.71 18.40 12.17
N LEU A 479 14.24 17.87 11.05
CA LEU A 479 14.71 16.62 10.45
C LEU A 479 15.98 16.77 9.62
N GLU A 480 16.44 18.00 9.32
CA GLU A 480 17.58 18.25 8.44
C GLU A 480 18.83 17.51 8.92
N ASP A 481 19.17 17.62 10.21
CA ASP A 481 20.35 16.97 10.77
C ASP A 481 20.29 15.44 10.67
N THR A 482 19.10 14.86 10.86
CA THR A 482 18.87 13.41 10.75
C THR A 482 18.99 12.93 9.31
N LEU A 483 18.44 13.71 8.36
CA LEU A 483 18.30 13.30 6.97
C LEU A 483 19.46 13.72 6.08
N LYS A 484 20.34 14.64 6.50
CA LYS A 484 21.42 15.20 5.67
C LYS A 484 22.27 14.13 4.96
N ASN A 485 22.56 13.02 5.64
CA ASN A 485 23.37 11.91 5.13
C ASN A 485 22.52 10.72 4.66
N SER A 486 21.19 10.78 4.81
CA SER A 486 20.30 9.73 4.32
C SER A 486 20.29 9.74 2.79
N LYS A 487 20.58 8.57 2.20
CA LYS A 487 20.47 8.30 0.77
C LYS A 487 19.08 7.81 0.38
N ASN A 488 18.34 7.26 1.34
CA ASN A 488 17.01 6.71 1.16
C ASN A 488 16.23 6.88 2.47
N THR A 489 15.14 7.66 2.43
CA THR A 489 14.31 7.95 3.61
C THR A 489 13.45 6.76 4.05
N PHE A 490 13.38 5.68 3.27
CA PHE A 490 12.68 4.44 3.65
C PHE A 490 13.59 3.41 4.34
N THR A 491 14.88 3.70 4.43
CA THR A 491 15.82 2.93 5.28
C THR A 491 15.90 3.53 6.68
N PRO A 492 16.26 2.76 7.72
CA PRO A 492 16.38 3.28 9.09
C PRO A 492 17.25 4.54 9.16
N TRP A 493 16.71 5.59 9.79
CA TRP A 493 17.39 6.87 9.93
C TRP A 493 18.49 6.81 11.00
N ALA A 494 19.39 7.79 10.97
CA ALA A 494 20.41 7.92 12.00
C ALA A 494 19.75 8.17 13.37
N ILE A 495 19.96 7.25 14.30
CA ILE A 495 19.42 7.34 15.66
C ILE A 495 20.20 8.41 16.44
N LYS A 496 19.49 9.44 16.93
CA LYS A 496 20.05 10.51 17.76
C LYS A 496 20.52 10.01 19.12
N SER A 497 21.41 10.77 19.76
CA SER A 497 22.06 10.38 21.01
C SER A 497 21.09 10.00 22.12
N GLU A 498 20.03 10.77 22.35
CA GLU A 498 19.07 10.46 23.41
C GLU A 498 18.15 9.29 23.06
N SER A 499 17.87 9.07 21.76
CA SER A 499 17.04 7.93 21.33
C SER A 499 17.70 6.59 21.63
N LYS A 500 19.03 6.55 21.70
CA LYS A 500 19.79 5.35 22.09
C LYS A 500 19.55 4.90 23.53
N ASN A 501 18.95 5.75 24.38
CA ASN A 501 18.60 5.36 25.75
C ASN A 501 17.39 4.42 25.77
N TYR A 502 16.53 4.46 24.75
CA TYR A 502 15.42 3.53 24.60
C TYR A 502 15.92 2.19 24.06
N GLN A 503 15.51 1.09 24.71
CA GLN A 503 15.98 -0.27 24.41
C GLN A 503 14.87 -1.19 23.86
N GLY A 504 13.70 -0.64 23.50
CA GLY A 504 12.59 -1.40 22.94
C GLY A 504 12.91 -1.97 21.55
N ILE A 505 12.21 -3.05 21.20
CA ILE A 505 12.41 -3.80 19.95
C ILE A 505 12.07 -2.97 18.71
N GLU A 506 11.22 -1.97 18.89
CA GLU A 506 10.75 -1.01 17.89
C GLU A 506 11.93 -0.34 17.17
N THR A 507 13.03 -0.05 17.86
CA THR A 507 14.21 0.62 17.28
C THR A 507 15.53 -0.14 17.47
N ASN A 508 15.56 -1.20 18.30
CA ASN A 508 16.79 -1.92 18.69
C ASN A 508 16.81 -3.41 18.29
N ALA A 509 16.05 -3.78 17.27
CA ALA A 509 16.11 -5.09 16.66
C ALA A 509 17.55 -5.57 16.36
N LYS A 510 17.86 -6.82 16.72
CA LYS A 510 19.09 -7.46 16.21
C LYS A 510 18.95 -7.60 14.69
N LYS A 511 20.01 -7.22 13.96
CA LYS A 511 20.10 -7.50 12.52
C LYS A 511 20.04 -9.01 12.32
N THR A 512 19.00 -9.48 11.62
CA THR A 512 18.82 -10.89 11.24
C THR A 512 19.57 -11.21 9.96
#